data_AF-A0A7Y1YPT2-F1
#
_entry.id   AF-A0A7Y1YPT2-F1
#
_cell.length_a   1.000
_cell.length_b   1.000
_cell.length_c   1.000
_cell.angle_alpha   90.00
_cell.angle_beta   90.00
_cell.angle_gamma   90.00
#
_symmetry.space_group_name_H-M   'P 1'
#
loop_
_entity.id
_entity.type
_entity.pdbx_description
1 polymer ?
#
loop_
_entity_poly.entity_id
_entity_poly.type
_entity_poly.pdbx_seq_one_letter_code
_entity_poly.pdbx_strand_id
1 'polypeptide(L)' 'MSSSTDRLLIIVIAVLLPPLAVLLEFGISKKFWISLILSFFFFVPGVIYSLYVVLEE' A
#
# COMPACT_ATOMS: atom_id res chain seq x y z
N MET A 1 14.78 -7.60 -15.97
CA MET A 1 14.28 -6.37 -16.60
C MET A 1 13.16 -5.86 -15.70
N SER A 2 13.48 -4.94 -14.78
CA SER A 2 12.48 -4.32 -13.89
C SER A 2 11.66 -3.34 -14.71
N SER A 3 10.44 -3.73 -15.05
CA SER A 3 9.53 -2.98 -15.91
C SER A 3 8.90 -1.87 -15.07
N SER A 4 9.15 -0.61 -15.42
CA SER A 4 8.64 0.57 -14.71
C SER A 4 7.12 0.56 -14.45
N THR A 5 6.38 -0.28 -15.18
CA THR A 5 4.96 -0.57 -15.00
C THR A 5 4.62 -1.07 -13.59
N ASP A 6 5.48 -1.89 -12.97
CA ASP A 6 5.16 -2.53 -11.69
C ASP A 6 5.06 -1.50 -10.55
N ARG A 7 5.96 -0.51 -10.53
CA ARG A 7 5.91 0.59 -9.55
C ARG A 7 4.68 1.48 -9.73
N LEU A 8 4.34 1.83 -10.98
CA LEU A 8 3.14 2.62 -11.27
C LEU A 8 1.87 1.84 -10.90
N LEU A 9 1.84 0.54 -11.17
CA LEU A 9 0.73 -0.33 -10.81
C LEU A 9 0.57 -0.41 -9.29
N ILE A 10 1.67 -0.57 -8.53
CA ILE A 10 1.66 -0.59 -7.07
C ILE A 10 1.15 0.74 -6.50
N ILE A 11 1.57 1.89 -7.06
CA ILE A 11 1.09 3.21 -6.63
C ILE A 11 -0.42 3.37 -6.88
N VAL A 12 -0.91 2.95 -8.05
CA VAL A 12 -2.35 2.99 -8.37
C VAL A 12 -3.13 2.06 -7.43
N ILE A 13 -2.61 0.87 -7.16
CA ILE A 13 -3.20 -0.08 -6.21
C ILE A 13 -3.13 0.50 -4.78
N ALA A 14 -2.08 1.24 -4.39
CA ALA A 14 -1.96 1.82 -3.05
C ALA A 14 -3.02 2.89 -2.77
N VAL A 15 -3.46 3.59 -3.81
CA VAL A 15 -4.54 4.59 -3.72
C VAL A 15 -5.93 3.93 -3.76
N LEU A 16 -6.12 2.94 -4.62
CA LEU A 16 -7.43 2.29 -4.81
C LEU A 16 -7.73 1.25 -3.72
N LEU A 17 -6.73 0.45 -3.38
CA LEU A 17 -6.74 -0.58 -2.34
C LEU A 17 -5.42 -0.52 -1.54
N PRO A 18 -5.28 0.43 -0.61
CA PRO A 18 -4.11 0.55 0.27
C PRO A 18 -3.64 -0.77 0.91
N PRO A 19 -4.51 -1.67 1.42
CA PRO A 19 -4.05 -2.96 1.96
C PRO A 19 -3.51 -3.89 0.87
N LEU A 20 -3.99 -3.82 -0.37
CA LEU A 20 -3.57 -4.72 -1.44
C LEU A 20 -2.15 -4.38 -1.94
N ALA A 21 -1.80 -3.09 -2.00
CA ALA A 21 -0.43 -2.67 -2.35
C ALA A 21 0.59 -3.14 -1.32
N VAL A 22 0.30 -2.93 -0.02
CA VAL A 22 1.19 -3.40 1.06
C VAL A 22 1.29 -4.93 1.08
N LEU A 23 0.22 -5.65 0.74
CA LEU A 23 0.26 -7.10 0.63
C LEU A 23 1.16 -7.58 -0.53
N LEU A 24 1.14 -6.88 -1.66
CA LEU A 24 1.95 -7.23 -2.83
C LEU A 24 3.43 -6.91 -2.64
N GLU A 25 3.78 -5.81 -1.95
CA GLU A 25 5.17 -5.45 -1.65
C GLU A 25 5.74 -6.15 -0.41
N PHE A 26 4.98 -6.18 0.69
CA PHE A 26 5.47 -6.62 2.00
C PHE A 26 4.83 -7.93 2.50
N GLY A 27 3.94 -8.54 1.71
CA GLY A 27 3.20 -9.73 2.12
C GLY A 27 2.20 -9.49 3.26
N ILE A 28 1.77 -10.58 3.92
CA ILE A 28 0.98 -10.49 5.16
C ILE A 28 1.94 -10.19 6.30
N SER A 29 2.16 -8.91 6.54
CA SER A 29 3.00 -8.43 7.64
C SER A 29 2.26 -7.39 8.49
N LYS A 30 2.85 -6.95 9.61
CA LYS A 30 2.20 -6.00 10.54
C LYS A 30 1.77 -4.69 9.85
N LYS A 31 2.50 -4.27 8.79
CA LYS A 31 2.18 -3.10 7.96
C LYS A 31 0.82 -3.27 7.26
N PHE A 32 0.49 -4.47 6.76
CA PHE A 32 -0.80 -4.79 6.14
C PHE A 32 -1.95 -4.62 7.14
N TRP A 33 -1.79 -5.16 8.36
CA TRP A 33 -2.80 -5.04 9.42
C TRP A 33 -3.04 -3.58 9.84
N ILE A 34 -1.97 -2.77 9.89
CA ILE A 34 -2.07 -1.33 10.19
C ILE A 34 -2.81 -0.59 9.08
N SER A 35 -2.43 -0.79 7.81
CA SER A 35 -3.16 -0.21 6.66
C SER A 35 -4.63 -0.64 6.64
N LEU A 36 -4.93 -1.90 6.95
CA LEU A 36 -6.28 -2.44 6.95
C LEU A 36 -7.15 -1.80 8.03
N ILE A 37 -6.63 -1.69 9.27
CA ILE A 37 -7.33 -1.04 10.39
C ILE A 37 -7.51 0.45 10.12
N LEU A 38 -6.46 1.13 9.62
CA LEU A 38 -6.55 2.54 9.25
C LEU A 38 -7.60 2.74 8.16
N SER A 39 -7.62 1.94 7.10
CA SER A 39 -8.63 2.07 6.05
C SER A 39 -10.06 1.83 6.54
N PHE A 40 -10.25 1.04 7.61
CA PHE A 40 -11.56 0.76 8.20
C PHE A 40 -12.07 1.89 9.11
N PHE A 41 -11.18 2.57 9.85
CA PHE A 41 -11.54 3.69 10.74
C PHE A 41 -11.46 5.05 10.05
N PHE A 42 -10.49 5.26 9.16
CA PHE A 42 -10.25 6.47 8.40
C PHE A 42 -9.49 6.13 7.09
N PHE A 43 -10.21 6.05 5.97
CA PHE A 43 -9.63 5.69 4.67
C PHE A 43 -8.41 6.55 4.28
N VAL A 44 -8.47 7.85 4.56
CA VAL A 44 -7.42 8.84 4.22
C VAL A 44 -6.05 8.51 4.84
N PRO A 45 -5.90 8.36 6.17
CA PRO A 45 -4.62 7.96 6.77
C PRO A 45 -4.14 6.58 6.31
N GLY A 46 -5.05 5.65 5.98
CA GLY A 46 -4.67 4.35 5.41
C GLY A 46 -3.98 4.47 4.06
N VAL A 47 -4.49 5.33 3.19
CA VAL A 47 -3.86 5.64 1.88
C VAL A 47 -2.52 6.34 2.07
N ILE A 48 -2.42 7.32 2.98
CA ILE A 48 -1.16 8.04 3.26
C ILE A 48 -0.09 7.07 3.79
N TYR A 49 -0.44 6.21 4.74
CA TYR A 49 0.48 5.22 5.30
C TYR A 49 0.95 4.22 4.25
N SER A 50 0.04 3.74 3.40
CA SER A 50 0.38 2.81 2.31
C SER A 50 1.32 3.46 1.29
N LEU A 51 1.03 4.69 0.86
CA LEU A 51 1.92 5.48 -0.01
C LEU A 51 3.28 5.75 0.63
N TYR A 52 3.32 6.11 1.91
CA TYR A 52 4.58 6.36 2.64
C TYR A 52 5.44 5.09 2.66
N VAL A 53 4.82 3.94 2.98
CA VAL A 53 5.50 2.64 3.03
C VAL A 53 6.01 2.18 1.65
N VAL A 54 5.24 2.42 0.58
CA VAL A 54 5.62 2.12 -0.82
C VAL A 54 6.73 3.06 -1.32
N LEU A 55 6.70 4.35 -0.95
CA LEU A 55 7.69 5.34 -1.37
C LEU A 55 9.00 5.29 -0.58
N GLU A 56 8.98 4.72 0.62
CA GLU A 56 10.17 4.53 1.47
C GLU A 56 11.02 3.33 1.03
N GLU A 57 10.53 2.50 0.09
CA GLU A 57 11.22 1.39 -0.61
C GLU A 57 11.69 1.75 -2.03
#